data_AF-A0A5M9WLR0-F1
#
_entry.id   AF-A0A5M9WLR0-F1
#
_cell.length_a   1.000
_cell.length_b   1.000
_cell.length_c   1.000
_cell.angle_alpha   90.00
_cell.angle_beta   90.00
_cell.angle_gamma   90.00
#
_symmetry.space_group_name_H-M   'P 1'
#
loop_
_entity.id
_entity.type
_entity.pdbx_description
1 polymer ?
#
loop_
_entity_poly.entity_id
_entity_poly.type
_entity_poly.pdbx_seq_one_letter_code
_entity_poly.pdbx_strand_id
1 'polypeptide(L)' 'MARMAHILEIKLDINKPVEELVEVITAVLSSHPLKEKEILVALDLEVGNALAAIEIKEQKDKSVPVE' A
#
# COMPACT_ATOMS: atom_id res chain seq x y z
N MET A 1 13.07 -26.16 -19.95
CA MET A 1 12.77 -24.73 -20.16
C MET A 1 12.78 -24.06 -18.80
N ALA A 2 13.67 -23.08 -18.58
CA ALA A 2 13.69 -22.32 -17.33
C ALA A 2 12.57 -21.25 -17.38
N ARG A 3 11.70 -21.20 -16.36
CA ARG A 3 10.78 -20.08 -16.14
C ARG A 3 11.44 -19.13 -15.16
N MET A 4 11.70 -17.89 -15.57
CA MET A 4 12.03 -16.82 -14.62
C MET A 4 10.75 -16.38 -13.93
N ALA A 5 10.67 -16.57 -12.62
CA ALA A 5 9.59 -16.05 -11.79
C ALA A 5 10.05 -14.71 -11.17
N HIS A 6 9.38 -13.62 -11.50
CA HIS A 6 9.63 -12.30 -10.90
C HIS A 6 8.80 -12.15 -9.61
N ILE A 7 9.00 -13.05 -8.65
CA ILE A 7 8.23 -13.09 -7.40
C ILE A 7 9.15 -12.70 -6.25
N LEU A 8 8.73 -11.74 -5.45
CA LEU A 8 9.38 -11.34 -4.21
C LEU A 8 8.60 -11.91 -3.03
N GLU A 9 9.22 -12.82 -2.27
CA GLU A 9 8.65 -13.38 -1.04
C GLU A 9 9.24 -12.63 0.17
N ILE A 10 8.37 -12.03 0.99
CA ILE A 10 8.78 -11.22 2.15
C ILE A 10 8.05 -11.71 3.40
N LYS A 11 8.78 -11.83 4.52
CA LYS A 11 8.21 -12.00 5.85
C LYS A 11 8.16 -10.63 6.51
N LEU A 12 6.98 -10.24 7.00
CA LEU A 12 6.76 -8.94 7.62
C LEU A 12 6.41 -9.11 9.09
N ASP A 13 6.93 -8.23 9.95
CA ASP A 13 6.47 -8.11 11.34
C ASP A 13 5.20 -7.24 11.41
N ILE A 14 4.05 -7.89 11.57
CA ILE A 14 2.77 -7.18 11.67
C ILE A 14 2.64 -6.26 12.90
N ASN A 15 3.55 -6.36 13.87
CA ASN A 15 3.60 -5.44 15.01
C ASN A 15 4.21 -4.07 14.62
N LYS A 16 4.84 -3.98 13.44
CA LYS A 16 5.51 -2.78 12.92
C LYS A 16 5.07 -2.45 11.49
N PRO A 17 3.76 -2.36 11.21
CA PRO A 17 3.24 -2.40 9.85
C PRO A 17 3.76 -1.28 8.94
N VAL A 18 4.00 -0.08 9.49
CA VAL A 18 4.50 1.06 8.69
C VAL A 18 5.98 0.87 8.33
N GLU A 19 6.81 0.50 9.29
CA GLU A 19 8.25 0.25 9.07
C GLU A 19 8.44 -0.83 8.00
N GLU A 20 7.73 -1.94 8.15
CA GLU A 20 7.79 -3.08 7.23
C GLU A 20 7.33 -2.70 5.81
N LEU A 21 6.22 -1.96 5.68
CA LEU A 21 5.74 -1.52 4.36
C LEU A 21 6.72 -0.57 3.67
N VAL A 22 7.41 0.29 4.41
CA VAL A 22 8.46 1.17 3.85
C VAL A 22 9.63 0.34 3.31
N GLU A 23 10.04 -0.72 4.01
CA GLU A 23 11.07 -1.63 3.51
C GLU A 23 10.65 -2.35 2.23
N VAL A 24 9.40 -2.83 2.17
CA VAL A 24 8.87 -3.47 0.96
C VAL A 24 8.89 -2.50 -0.23
N ILE A 25 8.38 -1.27 -0.04
CA ILE A 25 8.38 -0.25 -1.10
C ILE A 25 9.82 0.00 -1.56
N THR A 26 10.76 0.18 -0.62
CA THR A 26 12.18 0.41 -0.93
C THR A 26 12.79 -0.73 -1.75
N ALA A 27 12.49 -1.99 -1.41
CA ALA A 27 12.96 -3.16 -2.15
C ALA A 27 12.38 -3.23 -3.58
N VAL A 28 11.11 -2.88 -3.76
CA VAL A 28 10.44 -2.84 -5.06
C VAL A 28 11.03 -1.73 -5.95
N LEU A 29 11.26 -0.53 -5.40
CA LEU A 29 11.87 0.59 -6.13
C LEU A 29 13.30 0.27 -6.55
N SER A 30 14.10 -0.33 -5.67
CA SER A 30 15.47 -0.76 -5.96
C SER A 30 15.53 -1.80 -7.10
N SER A 31 14.48 -2.60 -7.26
CA SER A 31 14.36 -3.57 -8.35
C SER A 31 13.90 -2.93 -9.68
N HIS A 32 13.40 -1.69 -9.66
CA HIS A 32 12.85 -0.97 -10.80
C HIS A 32 13.34 0.50 -10.88
N PRO A 33 14.67 0.73 -10.98
CA PRO A 33 15.26 2.07 -10.85
C PRO A 33 14.81 3.09 -11.92
N LEU A 34 14.26 2.64 -13.04
CA LEU A 34 13.74 3.53 -14.09
C LEU A 34 12.25 3.88 -13.92
N LYS A 35 11.55 3.26 -12.98
CA LYS A 35 10.10 3.41 -12.77
C LYS A 35 9.72 3.89 -11.38
N GLU A 36 10.69 4.30 -10.57
CA GLU A 36 10.48 4.64 -9.17
C GLU A 36 9.38 5.69 -8.98
N LYS A 37 9.45 6.77 -9.76
CA LYS A 37 8.45 7.86 -9.72
C LYS A 37 7.05 7.39 -10.11
N GLU A 38 6.94 6.55 -11.14
CA GLU A 38 5.66 6.02 -11.61
C GLU A 38 5.00 5.15 -10.54
N ILE A 39 5.80 4.25 -9.92
CA ILE A 39 5.37 3.38 -8.84
C ILE A 39 4.90 4.21 -7.63
N LEU A 40 5.69 5.21 -7.22
CA LEU A 40 5.35 6.06 -6.08
C LEU A 40 4.07 6.87 -6.29
N VAL A 41 3.86 7.42 -7.50
CA VAL A 41 2.62 8.14 -7.82
C VAL A 41 1.41 7.22 -7.80
N ALA A 42 1.54 5.99 -8.32
CA ALA A 42 0.45 5.01 -8.27
C ALA A 42 0.11 4.59 -6.84
N LEU A 43 1.12 4.39 -5.99
CA LEU A 43 0.93 4.08 -4.57
C LEU A 43 0.28 5.24 -3.80
N ASP A 44 0.70 6.48 -4.05
CA ASP A 44 0.11 7.69 -3.43
C ASP A 44 -1.40 7.79 -3.73
N LEU A 45 -1.78 7.59 -4.99
CA LEU A 45 -3.20 7.58 -5.39
C LEU A 45 -4.00 6.48 -4.68
N GLU A 46 -3.45 5.27 -4.60
CA GLU A 46 -4.12 4.14 -3.94
C GLU A 46 -4.29 4.39 -2.43
N VAL A 47 -3.26 4.93 -1.77
CA VAL A 47 -3.34 5.31 -0.36
C VAL A 47 -4.39 6.41 -0.14
N GLY A 48 -4.40 7.44 -0.99
CA GLY A 48 -5.40 8.50 -0.94
C GLY A 48 -6.83 7.96 -1.11
N ASN A 49 -7.04 7.05 -2.05
CA ASN A 49 -8.34 6.40 -2.26
C ASN A 49 -8.77 5.57 -1.04
N ALA A 50 -7.84 4.81 -0.46
CA ALA A 50 -8.12 4.01 0.73
C ALA A 50 -8.49 4.88 1.94
N LEU A 51 -7.78 6.01 2.14
CA LEU A 51 -8.09 6.98 3.19
C LEU A 51 -9.47 7.62 2.97
N ALA A 52 -9.79 8.05 1.75
CA ALA A 52 -11.10 8.61 1.42
C ALA A 52 -12.23 7.60 1.69
N ALA A 53 -12.02 6.32 1.37
CA ALA A 53 -13.00 5.27 1.65
C ALA A 53 -13.21 5.02 3.16
N ILE A 54 -12.17 5.18 3.97
CA ILE A 54 -12.27 5.13 5.44
C ILE A 54 -13.08 6.33 5.94
N GLU A 55 -12.75 7.54 5.48
CA GLU A 55 -13.43 8.76 5.89
C GLU A 55 -14.95 8.71 5.59
N ILE A 56 -15.34 8.22 4.41
CA ILE A 56 -16.76 8.02 4.05
C ILE A 56 -17.47 7.06 5.02
N LYS A 57 -16.80 5.98 5.44
CA LYS A 57 -17.35 5.04 6.42
C LYS A 57 -17.54 5.71 7.78
N GLU A 58 -16.54 6.44 8.24
CA GLU A 58 -16.59 7.17 9.51
C GLU A 58 -17.68 8.25 9.52
N GLN A 59 -17.92 8.92 8.38
CA GLN A 59 -19.02 9.89 8.25
C GLN A 59 -20.40 9.23 8.24
N LYS A 60 -20.53 8.03 7.65
CA LYS A 60 -21.78 7.24 7.67
C LYS A 60 -22.12 6.72 9.06
N ASP A 61 -21.12 6.28 9.83
CA ASP A 61 -21.33 5.84 11.22
C ASP A 61 -21.76 6.99 12.14
N LYS A 62 -21.30 8.22 11.88
CA LYS A 62 -21.70 9.42 12.65
C LYS A 62 -23.08 9.97 12.30
N SER A 63 -23.68 9.55 11.19
CA SER A 63 -24.95 10.08 10.68
C SER A 63 -26.17 9.19 10.93
N VAL A 64 -26.05 8.14 11.75
CA VAL A 64 -27.21 7.40 12.28
C VAL A 64 -27.82 8.20 13.44
N PRO A 65 -29.01 8.81 13.31
CA PRO A 65 -29.74 9.30 14.46
C PRO A 65 -30.22 8.07 15.25
N VAL A 66 -29.91 8.04 16.54
CA VAL A 66 -30.57 7.13 17.47
C VAL A 66 -32.05 7.56 17.52
N GLU A 67 -32.92 6.76 16.92
CA GLU A 67 -34.38 6.81 17.14
C GLU A 67 -34.73 6.44 18.59
#